data_AF-A0A533TYG9-F1
#
_entry.id   AF-A0A533TYG9-F1
#
_cell.length_a   1.000
_cell.length_b   1.000
_cell.length_c   1.000
_cell.angle_alpha   90.00
_cell.angle_beta   90.00
_cell.angle_gamma   90.00
#
_symmetry.space_group_name_H-M   'P 1'
#
loop_
_entity.id
_entity.type
_entity.pdbx_description
1 polymer ?
#
loop_
_entity_poly.entity_id
_entity_poly.type
_entity_poly.pdbx_seq_one_letter_code
_entity_poly.pdbx_strand_id
1 'polypeptide(L)'
;MMKLTRFCRNLFFYLLLCLPIAGCYDETSTVLDKDDIRFAGFYSDYLHYSGVTAVKEGTVPVVLDSADINALLARHALTRDKAERKIYAYKLNPERWQLVLEQVRLHIRQQQSSGQ
;
A
#
# COMPACT_ATOMS: atom_id res chain seq x y z
N MET A 1 49.70 30.35 0.06
CA MET A 1 48.31 30.44 0.56
C MET A 1 47.36 30.26 -0.62
N MET A 2 47.08 29.00 -0.97
CA MET A 2 45.85 28.25 -0.61
C MET A 2 44.59 28.74 -1.33
N LYS A 3 44.34 28.13 -2.51
CA LYS A 3 43.14 27.35 -2.89
C LYS A 3 41.76 27.78 -2.33
N LEU A 4 41.47 29.06 -2.10
CA LEU A 4 40.24 29.49 -1.43
C LEU A 4 39.05 29.80 -2.37
N THR A 5 39.29 29.97 -3.68
CA THR A 5 38.24 30.46 -4.61
C THR A 5 37.48 29.38 -5.37
N ARG A 6 37.95 28.12 -5.37
CA ARG A 6 37.20 27.00 -5.99
C ARG A 6 36.25 26.30 -5.02
N PHE A 7 36.44 26.47 -3.71
CA PHE A 7 35.68 25.75 -2.69
C PHE A 7 34.29 26.37 -2.47
N CYS A 8 34.17 27.69 -2.53
CA CYS A 8 32.89 28.38 -2.27
C CYS A 8 31.87 28.23 -3.41
N ARG A 9 32.31 28.06 -4.66
CA ARG A 9 31.39 27.96 -5.82
C ARG A 9 30.76 26.57 -5.96
N ASN A 10 31.48 25.52 -5.55
CA ASN A 10 30.94 24.15 -5.56
C ASN A 10 30.06 23.85 -4.34
N LEU A 11 30.25 24.54 -3.21
CA LEU A 11 29.43 24.31 -2.01
C LEU A 11 27.97 24.71 -2.22
N PHE A 12 27.72 25.74 -3.03
CA PHE A 12 26.38 26.25 -3.32
C PHE A 12 25.51 25.27 -4.14
N PHE A 13 26.14 24.50 -5.04
CA PHE A 13 25.45 23.47 -5.82
C PHE A 13 25.12 22.21 -5.01
N TYR A 14 25.94 21.87 -4.01
CA TYR A 14 25.66 20.75 -3.10
C TYR A 14 24.60 21.09 -2.06
N LEU A 15 24.50 22.36 -1.63
CA LEU A 15 23.45 22.78 -0.69
C LEU A 15 22.06 22.82 -1.33
N LEU A 16 21.97 23.09 -2.65
CA LEU A 16 20.70 23.13 -3.37
C LEU A 16 20.15 21.73 -3.73
N LEU A 17 21.01 20.72 -3.79
CA LEU A 17 20.63 19.32 -4.07
C LEU A 17 20.23 18.53 -2.80
N CYS A 18 20.35 19.16 -1.62
CA CYS A 18 19.99 18.60 -0.33
C CYS A 18 18.81 19.32 0.32
N LEU A 19 17.91 19.94 -0.44
CA LEU A 19 16.53 20.01 0.01
C LEU A 19 15.92 18.62 -0.22
N PRO A 20 15.92 17.70 0.77
CA PRO A 20 14.97 16.63 0.70
C PRO A 20 13.62 17.33 0.60
N ILE A 21 12.82 16.84 -0.33
CA ILE A 21 11.40 17.12 -0.42
C ILE A 21 10.85 16.69 0.94
N ALA A 22 10.88 17.60 1.91
CA ALA A 22 10.11 17.52 3.12
C ALA A 22 8.68 17.73 2.62
N GLY A 23 8.13 16.67 2.06
CA GLY A 23 6.70 16.48 2.01
C GLY A 23 6.27 16.70 3.45
N CYS A 24 5.60 17.82 3.69
CA CYS A 24 4.78 18.02 4.84
C CYS A 24 3.73 16.90 4.72
N TYR A 25 4.04 15.74 5.29
CA TYR A 25 3.04 14.73 5.54
C TYR A 25 2.22 15.36 6.65
N ASP A 26 1.16 16.04 6.23
CA ASP A 26 0.17 16.57 7.15
C ASP A 26 -0.35 15.34 7.88
N GLU A 27 0.09 15.16 9.12
CA GLU A 27 -0.27 14.08 10.02
C GLU A 27 -1.71 14.31 10.50
N THR A 28 -2.60 14.66 9.57
CA THR A 28 -4.03 14.47 9.76
C THR A 28 -4.21 12.97 9.85
N SER A 29 -4.44 12.49 11.07
CA SER A 29 -4.75 11.11 11.36
C SER A 29 -5.95 10.68 10.50
N THR A 30 -5.66 10.16 9.33
CA THR A 30 -6.57 9.57 8.36
C THR A 30 -6.82 8.16 8.84
N VAL A 31 -7.44 8.07 10.02
CA VAL A 31 -7.71 6.79 10.69
C VAL A 31 -8.61 5.98 9.75
N LEU A 32 -8.06 4.87 9.27
CA LEU A 32 -8.83 3.87 8.54
C LEU A 32 -10.00 3.41 9.42
N ASP A 33 -11.20 3.40 8.86
CA ASP A 33 -12.34 2.86 9.58
C ASP A 33 -12.33 1.33 9.59
N LYS A 34 -13.21 0.72 10.39
CA LYS A 34 -13.26 -0.74 10.53
C LYS A 34 -13.47 -1.48 9.21
N ASP A 35 -14.25 -0.91 8.30
CA ASP A 35 -14.51 -1.53 7.01
C ASP A 35 -13.34 -1.33 6.04
N ASP A 36 -12.52 -0.28 6.19
CA ASP A 36 -11.24 -0.14 5.48
C ASP A 36 -10.24 -1.22 5.93
N ILE A 37 -10.12 -1.45 7.24
CA ILE A 37 -9.23 -2.48 7.80
C ILE A 37 -9.65 -3.88 7.32
N ARG A 38 -10.96 -4.16 7.31
CA ARG A 38 -11.50 -5.40 6.75
C ARG A 38 -11.23 -5.51 5.26
N PHE A 39 -11.36 -4.41 4.52
CA PHE A 39 -11.06 -4.39 3.09
C PHE A 39 -9.59 -4.68 2.84
N ALA A 40 -8.69 -4.13 3.66
CA ALA A 40 -7.26 -4.43 3.57
C ALA A 40 -6.96 -5.91 3.81
N GLY A 41 -7.63 -6.55 4.78
CA GLY A 41 -7.55 -8.00 5.02
C GLY A 41 -8.08 -8.83 3.83
N PHE A 42 -9.25 -8.46 3.32
CA PHE A 42 -9.82 -9.09 2.13
C PHE A 42 -8.88 -9.00 0.93
N TYR A 43 -8.32 -7.81 0.68
CA TYR A 43 -7.49 -7.58 -0.48
C TYR A 43 -6.13 -8.27 -0.36
N SER A 44 -5.53 -8.35 0.83
CA SER A 44 -4.31 -9.15 1.03
C SER A 44 -4.56 -10.63 0.74
N ASP A 45 -5.67 -11.19 1.21
CA ASP A 45 -6.01 -12.59 0.95
C ASP A 45 -6.31 -12.82 -0.53
N TYR A 46 -7.06 -11.92 -1.17
CA TYR A 46 -7.31 -11.96 -2.61
C TYR A 46 -5.99 -11.99 -3.41
N LEU A 47 -5.02 -11.13 -3.08
CA LEU A 47 -3.72 -11.10 -3.74
C LEU A 47 -2.93 -12.40 -3.51
N HIS A 48 -3.07 -13.01 -2.34
CA HIS A 48 -2.47 -14.30 -2.03
C HIS A 48 -3.08 -15.43 -2.86
N TYR A 49 -4.41 -15.56 -2.86
CA TYR A 49 -5.12 -16.63 -3.57
C TYR A 49 -5.06 -16.48 -5.10
N SER A 50 -5.03 -15.24 -5.61
CA SER A 50 -4.88 -14.99 -7.06
C SER A 50 -3.47 -15.29 -7.57
N GLY A 51 -2.52 -15.65 -6.71
CA GLY A 51 -1.15 -16.00 -7.09
C GLY A 51 -0.26 -14.79 -7.38
N VAL A 52 -0.75 -13.57 -7.18
CA VAL A 52 0.00 -12.33 -7.41
C VAL A 52 1.19 -12.19 -6.44
N THR A 53 1.11 -12.78 -5.25
CA THR A 53 2.20 -12.74 -4.27
C THR A 53 3.20 -13.90 -4.40
N ALA A 54 2.99 -14.87 -5.30
CA ALA A 54 3.87 -16.01 -5.45
C ALA A 54 5.07 -15.64 -6.35
N VAL A 55 6.23 -15.41 -5.73
CA VAL A 55 7.53 -15.23 -6.39
C VAL A 55 8.04 -16.58 -6.93
N LYS A 56 7.23 -17.27 -7.72
CA LYS A 56 7.65 -18.45 -8.47
C LYS A 56 7.36 -18.18 -9.93
N GLU A 57 8.43 -17.99 -10.71
CA GLU A 57 8.36 -17.92 -12.17
C GLU A 57 7.54 -19.12 -12.67
N GLY A 58 6.48 -18.84 -13.43
CA GLY A 58 5.60 -19.87 -14.00
C GLY A 58 4.28 -20.11 -13.25
N THR A 59 4.00 -19.41 -12.15
CA THR A 59 2.68 -19.50 -11.51
C THR A 59 1.66 -18.67 -12.30
N VAL A 60 0.74 -19.35 -12.99
CA VAL A 60 -0.37 -18.68 -13.68
C VAL A 60 -1.32 -18.11 -12.62
N PRO A 61 -1.69 -16.82 -12.69
CA PRO A 61 -2.66 -16.24 -11.77
C PRO A 61 -3.96 -17.07 -11.77
N VAL A 62 -4.43 -17.42 -10.58
CA VAL A 62 -5.71 -18.14 -10.44
C VAL A 62 -6.83 -17.12 -10.59
N VAL A 63 -7.71 -17.37 -11.57
CA VAL A 63 -8.95 -16.61 -11.71
C VAL A 63 -9.93 -17.14 -10.66
N LEU A 64 -10.18 -16.33 -9.63
CA LEU A 64 -11.22 -16.63 -8.64
C LEU A 64 -12.60 -16.38 -9.25
N ASP A 65 -13.52 -17.32 -9.03
CA ASP A 65 -14.88 -17.14 -9.49
C ASP A 65 -15.68 -16.23 -8.53
N SER A 66 -16.94 -15.95 -8.89
CA SER A 66 -17.79 -15.09 -8.06
C SER A 66 -18.11 -15.68 -6.69
N ALA A 67 -18.16 -17.00 -6.56
CA ALA A 67 -18.43 -17.69 -5.29
C ALA A 67 -17.22 -17.59 -4.37
N ASP A 68 -16.02 -17.78 -4.90
CA ASP A 68 -14.75 -17.62 -4.17
C ASP A 68 -14.57 -16.20 -3.64
N ILE A 69 -14.88 -15.19 -4.46
CA ILE A 69 -14.81 -13.79 -4.06
C ILE A 69 -15.82 -13.49 -2.95
N ASN A 70 -17.05 -14.01 -3.05
CA ASN A 70 -18.06 -13.82 -2.01
C ASN A 70 -17.66 -14.51 -0.69
N ALA A 71 -17.06 -15.70 -0.76
CA ALA A 71 -16.54 -16.40 0.41
C ALA A 71 -15.37 -15.65 1.05
N LEU A 72 -14.48 -15.04 0.25
CA LEU A 72 -13.42 -14.16 0.74
C LEU A 72 -13.99 -12.92 1.45
N LEU A 73 -14.96 -12.24 0.85
CA LEU A 73 -15.61 -11.08 1.46
C LEU A 73 -16.27 -11.45 2.80
N ALA A 74 -16.97 -12.58 2.85
CA ALA A 74 -17.63 -13.06 4.07
C ALA A 74 -16.64 -13.33 5.21
N ARG A 75 -15.47 -13.93 4.91
CA ARG A 75 -14.39 -14.14 5.89
C ARG A 75 -13.92 -12.86 6.57
N HIS A 76 -13.95 -11.75 5.83
CA HIS A 76 -13.57 -10.42 6.32
C HIS A 76 -14.76 -9.58 6.82
N ALA A 77 -15.92 -10.20 7.05
CA ALA A 77 -17.14 -9.52 7.48
C ALA A 77 -17.54 -8.35 6.55
N LEU A 78 -17.33 -8.53 5.25
CA LEU A 78 -17.72 -7.61 4.18
C LEU A 78 -18.83 -8.23 3.33
N THR A 79 -19.71 -7.36 2.82
CA THR A 79 -20.63 -7.70 1.74
C THR A 79 -20.10 -7.13 0.43
N ARG A 80 -20.61 -7.63 -0.69
CA ARG A 80 -20.29 -7.11 -2.03
C ARG A 80 -20.54 -5.60 -2.12
N ASP A 81 -21.74 -5.17 -1.72
CA ASP A 81 -22.11 -3.75 -1.73
C ASP A 81 -21.19 -2.88 -0.85
N LYS A 82 -20.73 -3.40 0.30
CA LYS A 82 -19.78 -2.66 1.15
C LYS A 82 -18.43 -2.53 0.46
N ALA A 83 -17.91 -3.61 -0.12
CA ALA A 83 -16.66 -3.59 -0.86
C ALA A 83 -16.73 -2.63 -2.06
N GLU A 84 -17.84 -2.63 -2.80
CA GLU A 84 -18.04 -1.72 -3.94
C GLU A 84 -18.10 -0.25 -3.49
N ARG A 85 -18.81 0.06 -2.40
CA ARG A 85 -18.82 1.41 -1.82
C ARG A 85 -17.42 1.86 -1.39
N LYS A 86 -16.62 0.95 -0.82
CA LYS A 86 -15.23 1.23 -0.46
C LYS A 86 -14.38 1.51 -1.69
N ILE A 87 -14.46 0.67 -2.73
CA ILE A 87 -13.76 0.88 -4.00
C ILE A 87 -14.12 2.24 -4.60
N TYR A 88 -15.40 2.62 -4.58
CA TYR A 88 -15.83 3.94 -5.04
C TYR A 88 -15.23 5.07 -4.18
N ALA A 89 -15.28 4.96 -2.86
CA ALA A 89 -14.68 5.94 -1.95
C ALA A 89 -13.17 6.11 -2.17
N TYR A 90 -12.45 5.02 -2.43
CA TYR A 90 -11.01 5.03 -2.70
C TYR A 90 -10.67 5.70 -4.03
N LYS A 91 -11.53 5.57 -5.05
CA LYS A 91 -11.36 6.31 -6.31
C LYS A 91 -11.48 7.82 -6.12
N LEU A 92 -12.36 8.25 -5.21
CA LEU A 92 -12.56 9.67 -4.89
C LEU A 92 -11.50 10.22 -3.92
N ASN A 93 -10.89 9.37 -3.10
CA ASN A 93 -9.87 9.74 -2.14
C ASN A 93 -8.62 8.85 -2.28
N PRO A 94 -7.66 9.24 -3.14
CA PRO A 94 -6.44 8.48 -3.38
C PRO A 94 -5.53 8.35 -2.14
N GLU A 95 -5.52 9.31 -1.23
CA GLU A 95 -4.73 9.25 0.01
C GLU A 95 -5.26 8.13 0.92
N ARG A 96 -6.58 8.01 1.04
CA ARG A 96 -7.21 6.91 1.77
C ARG A 96 -6.86 5.55 1.15
N TRP A 97 -6.79 5.47 -0.17
CA TRP A 97 -6.35 4.25 -0.85
C TRP A 97 -4.89 3.88 -0.51
N GLN A 98 -4.01 4.87 -0.44
CA GLN A 98 -2.60 4.65 -0.06
C GLN A 98 -2.50 4.03 1.34
N LEU A 99 -3.26 4.53 2.31
CA LEU A 99 -3.29 3.99 3.67
C LEU A 99 -3.82 2.55 3.72
N VAL A 100 -4.87 2.25 2.95
CA VAL A 100 -5.37 0.88 2.80
C VAL A 100 -4.28 -0.03 2.22
N LEU A 101 -3.53 0.44 1.21
CA LEU A 101 -2.42 -0.33 0.64
C LEU A 101 -1.27 -0.56 1.62
N GLU A 102 -0.98 0.41 2.49
CA GLU A 102 0.00 0.22 3.57
C GLU A 102 -0.46 -0.86 4.54
N GLN A 103 -1.74 -0.87 4.91
CA GLN A 103 -2.32 -1.94 5.74
C GLN A 103 -2.26 -3.30 5.05
N VAL A 104 -2.54 -3.37 3.74
CA VAL A 104 -2.41 -4.60 2.94
C VAL A 104 -0.97 -5.12 2.97
N ARG A 105 0.03 -4.26 2.79
CA ARG A 105 1.45 -4.64 2.88
C ARG A 105 1.83 -5.16 4.26
N LEU A 106 1.26 -4.60 5.33
CA LEU A 106 1.47 -5.10 6.69
C LEU A 106 0.89 -6.52 6.85
N HIS A 107 -0.34 -6.76 6.40
CA HIS A 107 -0.94 -8.10 6.44
C HIS A 107 -0.12 -9.14 5.67
N ILE A 108 0.33 -8.82 4.45
CA ILE A 108 1.15 -9.73 3.65
C ILE A 108 2.46 -10.08 4.38
N ARG A 109 3.14 -9.09 4.97
CA ARG A 109 4.37 -9.33 5.75
C ARG A 109 4.12 -10.23 6.96
N GLN A 110 3.02 -10.02 7.68
CA GLN A 110 2.62 -10.84 8.82
C GLN A 110 2.30 -12.29 8.41
N GLN A 111 1.63 -12.48 7.28
CA GLN A 111 1.34 -13.80 6.74
C GLN A 111 2.63 -14.54 6.36
N GLN A 112 3.61 -13.85 5.77
CA GLN A 112 4.90 -14.42 5.43
C GLN A 112 5.75 -14.79 6.66
N SER A 113 5.72 -13.98 7.72
CA SER A 113 6.46 -14.27 8.95
C SER A 113 5.83 -15.38 9.82
N SER A 114 4.53 -15.64 9.65
CA SER A 114 3.80 -16.65 10.44
C SER A 114 3.76 -18.03 9.76
N GLY A 115 4.21 -18.12 8.50
CA GLY A 115 4.27 -19.35 7.72
C GLY A 115 5.61 -20.09 7.79
N GLN A 116 6.43 -19.82 8.80
CA GLN A 116 7.75 -20.41 9.01
C GLN A 116 7.82 -21.24 10.30
#